data_AF-A0A834X694-F1
#
_entry.id   AF-A0A834X694-F1
#
_cell.length_a   1.000
_cell.length_b   1.000
_cell.length_c   1.000
_cell.angle_alpha   90.00
_cell.angle_beta   90.00
_cell.angle_gamma   90.00
#
_symmetry.space_group_name_H-M   'P 1'
#
loop_
_entity.id
_entity.type
_entity.pdbx_description
1 polymer ?
#
loop_
_entity_poly.entity_id
_entity_poly.type
_entity_poly.pdbx_seq_one_letter_code
_entity_poly.pdbx_strand_id
1 'polypeptide(L)' 'MVTRAKAGVFKPKAFLAETEPSTVQQALSEPQWRAAMDDEYNALMKNKTWTLVTLPPHRKCIGCKWVFKLKYNPNGSILK' A
#
# COMPACT_ATOMS: atom_id res chain seq x y z
N MET A 1 12.59 -19.64 -25.12
CA MET A 1 12.15 -18.84 -23.96
C MET A 1 11.32 -17.66 -24.49
N VAL A 2 9.99 -17.71 -24.37
CA VAL A 2 9.10 -16.63 -24.87
C VAL A 2 8.76 -15.72 -23.70
N THR A 3 9.07 -14.44 -23.82
CA THR A 3 8.72 -13.44 -22.80
C THR A 3 7.23 -13.10 -22.89
N ARG A 4 6.61 -12.74 -21.77
CA ARG A 4 5.17 -12.41 -21.70
C ARG A 4 4.74 -11.34 -22.71
N ALA A 5 5.65 -10.41 -23.03
CA ALA A 5 5.43 -9.39 -24.07
C ALA A 5 5.33 -10.00 -25.49
N LYS A 6 6.17 -11.00 -25.83
CA LYS A 6 6.12 -11.69 -27.13
C LYS A 6 4.88 -12.58 -27.31
N ALA A 7 4.21 -12.96 -26.21
CA ALA A 7 2.97 -13.72 -26.24
C ALA A 7 1.70 -12.83 -26.29
N GLY A 8 1.85 -11.52 -26.53
CA GLY A 8 0.71 -10.59 -26.61
C GLY A 8 -0.01 -10.35 -25.28
N VAL A 9 0.56 -10.80 -24.15
CA VAL A 9 -0.03 -10.59 -22.82
C VAL A 9 0.28 -9.17 -22.35
N PHE A 10 -0.50 -8.21 -22.84
CA PHE A 10 -0.49 -6.84 -22.38
C PHE A 10 -1.52 -6.68 -21.25
N LYS A 11 -1.06 -6.35 -20.03
CA LYS A 11 -1.98 -5.92 -18.97
C LYS A 11 -2.31 -4.45 -19.23
N PRO A 12 -3.54 -4.09 -19.62
CA PRO A 12 -3.92 -2.69 -19.71
C PRO A 12 -3.73 -2.04 -18.34
N LYS A 13 -3.00 -0.92 -18.30
CA LYS A 13 -3.05 -0.01 -17.15
C LYS A 13 -4.42 0.65 -17.20
N ALA A 14 -5.38 0.09 -16.48
CA ALA A 14 -6.65 0.76 -16.25
C ALA A 14 -6.36 2.03 -15.43
N PHE A 15 -6.36 3.19 -16.10
CA PHE A 15 -6.45 4.49 -15.45
C PHE A 15 -7.90 4.65 -15.00
N LEU A 16 -8.26 4.07 -13.86
CA LEU A 16 -9.47 4.46 -13.16
C LEU A 16 -9.23 5.85 -12.58
N ALA A 17 -10.17 6.76 -12.79
CA ALA A 17 -10.07 8.21 -12.55
C ALA A 17 -9.98 8.61 -11.06
N GLU A 18 -9.74 7.66 -10.16
CA GLU A 18 -9.51 7.93 -8.75
C GLU A 18 -8.04 8.29 -8.55
N THR A 19 -7.81 9.53 -8.15
CA THR A 19 -6.47 10.09 -7.99
C THR A 19 -5.82 9.51 -6.74
N GLU A 20 -4.79 8.68 -6.92
CA GLU A 20 -3.96 8.25 -5.80
C GLU A 20 -3.26 9.47 -5.18
N PRO A 21 -3.27 9.59 -3.84
CA PRO A 21 -2.64 10.72 -3.18
C PRO A 21 -1.12 10.66 -3.39
N SER A 22 -0.58 11.75 -3.91
CA SER A 22 0.87 11.89 -4.16
C SER A 22 1.66 12.17 -2.88
N THR A 23 0.98 12.67 -1.85
CA THR A 23 1.57 13.04 -0.56
C THR A 23 0.79 12.44 0.60
N VAL A 24 1.48 12.24 1.73
CA VAL A 24 0.86 11.75 2.97
C VAL A 24 -0.24 12.71 3.46
N GLN A 25 -0.04 14.02 3.28
CA GLN A 25 -1.03 15.03 3.68
C GLN A 25 -2.33 14.90 2.89
N GLN A 26 -2.24 14.67 1.57
CA GLN A 26 -3.42 14.40 0.73
C GLN A 26 -4.13 13.13 1.20
N ALA A 27 -3.38 12.04 1.42
CA ALA A 27 -3.96 10.80 1.91
C ALA A 27 -4.67 10.97 3.27
N LEU A 28 -4.05 11.67 4.22
CA LEU A 28 -4.64 11.88 5.55
C LEU A 28 -5.83 12.85 5.54
N SER A 29 -5.94 13.72 4.53
CA SER A 29 -7.10 14.60 4.36
C SER A 29 -8.35 13.85 3.90
N GLU A 30 -8.16 12.71 3.23
CA GLU A 30 -9.23 11.85 2.73
C GLU A 30 -9.58 10.76 3.76
N PRO A 31 -10.84 10.70 4.23
CA PRO A 31 -11.23 9.74 5.28
C PRO A 31 -11.01 8.27 4.93
N GLN A 32 -11.12 7.93 3.64
CA GLN A 32 -10.98 6.55 3.16
C GLN A 32 -9.55 6.02 3.35
N TRP A 33 -8.54 6.81 2.99
CA TRP A 33 -7.14 6.45 3.17
C TRP A 33 -6.75 6.41 4.64
N ARG A 34 -7.29 7.32 5.46
CA ARG A 34 -7.07 7.30 6.91
C ARG A 34 -7.65 6.03 7.54
N ALA A 35 -8.90 5.68 7.21
CA ALA A 35 -9.53 4.46 7.69
C ALA A 35 -8.73 3.21 7.30
N ALA A 36 -8.30 3.12 6.04
CA ALA A 36 -7.46 2.01 5.58
C ALA A 36 -6.12 1.93 6.32
N MET A 37 -5.49 3.07 6.64
CA MET A 37 -4.26 3.11 7.45
C MET A 37 -4.52 2.59 8.87
N ASP A 38 -5.60 3.03 9.50
CA ASP A 38 -5.98 2.60 10.84
C ASP A 38 -6.28 1.09 10.89
N ASP A 39 -6.98 0.55 9.88
CA ASP A 39 -7.28 -0.88 9.78
C ASP A 39 -6.02 -1.74 9.63
N GLU A 40 -5.09 -1.35 8.76
CA GLU A 40 -3.80 -2.03 8.60
C GLU A 40 -2.95 -1.95 9.88
N TYR A 41 -2.91 -0.77 10.52
CA TYR A 41 -2.22 -0.61 11.80
C TYR A 41 -2.82 -1.53 12.89
N ASN A 42 -4.15 -1.57 13.00
CA ASN A 42 -4.85 -2.43 13.94
C ASN A 42 -4.61 -3.92 13.63
N ALA A 43 -4.56 -4.32 12.36
CA ALA A 43 -4.23 -5.68 11.96
C ALA A 43 -2.82 -6.08 12.40
N LEU A 44 -1.82 -5.20 12.24
CA LEU A 44 -0.45 -5.42 12.71
C LEU A 44 -0.41 -5.61 14.24
N MET A 45 -1.13 -4.78 14.98
CA MET A 45 -1.22 -4.89 16.44
C MET A 45 -1.90 -6.19 16.88
N LYS A 46 -2.99 -6.59 16.21
CA LYS A 46 -3.71 -7.85 16.47
C LYS A 46 -2.83 -9.08 16.23
N ASN A 47 -1.97 -9.03 15.21
CA ASN A 47 -1.05 -10.12 14.89
C ASN A 47 0.07 -10.30 15.94
N LYS A 48 0.26 -9.35 16.86
CA LYS A 48 1.28 -9.38 17.92
C LYS A 48 2.70 -9.66 17.41
N THR A 49 2.96 -9.37 16.13
CA THR A 49 4.27 -9.58 15.49
C THR A 49 5.21 -8.38 15.67
N TRP A 50 4.69 -7.26 16.19
CA TRP A 50 5.43 -6.01 16.37
C TRP A 50 5.47 -5.63 17.85
N THR A 51 6.65 -5.27 18.32
CA THR A 51 6.85 -4.66 19.64
C THR A 51 7.61 -3.35 19.43
N LEU A 52 7.14 -2.29 20.09
CA LEU A 52 7.84 -1.01 20.06
C LEU A 52 9.08 -1.12 20.96
N VAL A 53 10.26 -0.96 20.36
CA VAL A 53 11.55 -1.04 21.06
C VAL A 53 12.37 0.20 20.79
N THR A 54 13.17 0.62 21.77
CA THR A 54 14.15 1.69 21.59
C THR A 54 15.25 1.24 20.64
N LEU A 55 15.72 2.14 19.76
CA LEU A 55 16.82 1.82 18.85
C LEU A 55 18.08 1.47 19.66
N PRO A 56 18.65 0.25 19.52
CA PRO A 56 19.83 -0.12 20.27
C PRO A 56 21.05 0.70 19.81
N PRO A 57 22.02 0.93 20.72
CA PRO A 57 23.21 1.70 20.41
C PRO A 57 23.99 1.03 19.26
N HIS A 58 24.64 1.86 18.43
CA HIS A 58 25.43 1.45 17.27
C HIS A 58 24.67 0.70 16.16
N ARG A 59 23.32 0.77 16.13
CA ARG A 59 22.51 0.23 15.03
C ARG A 59 21.88 1.34 14.19
N LYS A 60 21.72 1.06 12.90
CA LYS A 60 20.96 1.90 11.98
C LYS A 60 19.50 1.48 11.98
N CYS A 61 18.59 2.43 12.19
CA CYS A 61 17.16 2.18 12.03
C CYS A 61 16.85 1.93 10.55
N ILE A 62 16.01 0.94 10.27
CA ILE A 62 15.46 0.73 8.93
C ILE A 62 14.19 1.56 8.84
N GLY A 63 14.15 2.50 7.89
CA GLY A 63 12.96 3.29 7.63
C GLY A 63 11.82 2.44 7.09
N CYS A 64 10.61 2.63 7.63
CA CYS A 64 9.37 2.14 7.05
C CYS A 64 8.58 3.34 6.49
N LYS A 65 7.84 3.12 5.40
CA LYS A 65 7.02 4.16 4.78
C LYS A 65 5.66 3.60 4.38
N TRP A 66 4.64 4.44 4.47
CA TRP A 66 3.33 4.15 3.91
C TRP A 66 3.35 4.33 2.40
N VAL A 67 2.66 3.42 1.70
CA VAL A 67 2.46 3.48 0.26
C VAL A 67 0.96 3.43 0.01
N PHE A 68 0.39 4.55 -0.41
CA PHE A 68 -1.03 4.67 -0.74
C PHE A 68 -1.23 4.26 -2.19
N LYS A 69 -1.91 3.12 -2.40
CA LYS A 69 -2.25 2.61 -3.73
C LYS A 69 -3.58 1.92 -3.70
N LEU A 70 -4.34 2.10 -4.79
CA LEU A 70 -5.57 1.36 -5.00
C LEU A 70 -5.22 -0.06 -5.42
N LYS A 71 -5.79 -1.04 -4.71
CA LYS A 71 -5.76 -2.44 -5.12
C LYS A 71 -7.04 -2.74 -5.86
N TYR A 72 -6.92 -3.38 -7.03
CA TYR A 72 -8.05 -3.78 -7.85
C TYR A 72 -8.24 -5.29 -7.82
N ASN A 73 -9.48 -5.71 -7.69
CA ASN A 73 -9.90 -7.09 -7.89
C ASN A 73 -9.80 -7.49 -9.38
N PRO A 74 -9.78 -8.79 -9.71
CA PRO A 74 -9.76 -9.26 -11.10
C PRO A 74 -10.93 -8.77 -11.95
N ASN A 75 -12.07 -8.47 -11.31
CA ASN A 75 -13.26 -7.90 -11.93
C ASN A 75 -13.17 -6.37 -12.16
N GLY A 76 -12.05 -5.73 -11.81
CA GLY A 76 -11.83 -4.30 -11.96
C GLY A 76 -12.41 -3.43 -10.83
N SER A 77 -13.09 -4.02 -9.84
CA SER A 77 -13.55 -3.28 -8.66
C SER A 77 -12.40 -2.95 -7.70
N ILE A 78 -12.53 -1.87 -6.95
CA ILE A 78 -11.56 -1.50 -5.91
C ILE A 78 -11.73 -2.45 -4.72
N LEU A 79 -10.62 -3.03 -4.28
CA LEU A 79 -10.53 -3.77 -3.03
C LEU A 79 -10.67 -2.77 -1.89
N LYS A 80 -11.80 -2.83 -1.18
CA LYS A 80 -11.99 -2.15 0.09
C LYS A 80 -11.43 -2.99 1.23
#